data_AF-A0A8H7EQC5-F1
#
_entry.id   AF-A0A8H7EQC5-F1
#
_cell.length_a   1.000
_cell.length_b   1.000
_cell.length_c   1.000
_cell.angle_alpha   90.00
_cell.angle_beta   90.00
_cell.angle_gamma   90.00
#
_symmetry.space_group_name_H-M   'P 1'
#
loop_
_entity.id
_entity.type
_entity.pdbx_description
1 polymer ?
#
loop_
_entity_poly.entity_id
_entity_poly.type
_entity_poly.pdbx_seq_one_letter_code
_entity_poly.pdbx_strand_id
1 'polypeptide(L)'
;MDKSFASLLRNSRLASFDRTLPRVYTTPKTHKKVGDWGLKRTLPTVIRTRYATVSDLDTAEHQTPWQSGEGQVLFVKRWKENFPNSKKPVPRPETEEHNVALMTPAEFKRFLNDIAKKAPEFKSKLEKKELVPEQLFEYLNIHFNDKPATPVVGPTYSEYNQGWGYPVPGRILNADKHGHAVGIGGVVALLSKHSAIGLRNTGDRRVRTFYVKDAEIDEEGRPVVTVDLHAPGSTVSSIMEDDFTNASSAYAQSKFGSMSADEMFRLKPRRDAPIKEDNENIEPNPRHQLLMARINGLLNSTEPKE
;
A
#
# COMPACT_ATOMS: atom_id res chain seq x y z
N MET A 1 11.79 42.39 -28.35
CA MET A 1 11.22 42.35 -26.99
C MET A 1 10.00 41.46 -27.08
N ASP A 2 10.21 40.16 -27.33
CA ASP A 2 9.13 39.33 -27.89
C ASP A 2 8.82 38.22 -26.90
N LYS A 3 8.20 38.59 -25.77
CA LYS A 3 7.49 37.62 -24.93
C LYS A 3 6.21 37.22 -25.67
N SER A 4 6.39 36.46 -26.76
CA SER A 4 5.29 35.89 -27.54
C SER A 4 4.46 34.98 -26.65
N PHE A 5 3.15 34.93 -26.89
CA PHE A 5 2.22 34.03 -26.20
C PHE A 5 2.74 32.59 -26.14
N ALA A 6 3.40 32.12 -27.20
CA ALA A 6 4.01 30.78 -27.24
C ALA A 6 5.08 30.57 -26.16
N SER A 7 5.91 31.59 -25.87
CA SER A 7 6.92 31.54 -24.82
C SER A 7 6.29 31.49 -23.43
N LEU A 8 5.23 32.27 -23.20
CA LEU A 8 4.48 32.23 -21.94
C LEU A 8 3.75 30.89 -21.74
N LEU A 9 3.16 30.35 -22.81
CA LEU A 9 2.49 29.05 -22.77
C LEU A 9 3.48 27.93 -22.43
N ARG A 10 4.67 27.92 -23.05
CA ARG A 10 5.73 26.93 -22.78
C ARG A 10 6.18 26.93 -21.31
N ASN A 11 6.19 28.10 -20.67
CA ASN A 11 6.56 28.27 -19.27
C ASN A 11 5.37 28.23 -18.30
N SER A 12 4.16 27.97 -18.79
CA SER A 12 2.95 27.90 -17.97
C SER A 12 2.90 26.61 -17.17
N ARG A 13 2.15 26.62 -16.05
CA ARG A 13 1.93 25.39 -15.27
C ARG A 13 1.13 24.34 -16.05
N LEU A 14 0.28 24.76 -16.98
CA LEU A 14 -0.49 23.85 -17.82
C LEU A 14 0.41 23.10 -18.81
N ALA A 15 1.47 23.72 -19.32
CA ALA A 15 2.43 23.05 -20.21
C ALA A 15 3.28 21.97 -19.50
N SER A 16 3.33 22.00 -18.16
CA SER A 16 3.95 20.93 -17.36
C SER A 16 3.02 19.73 -17.12
N PHE A 17 1.82 19.74 -17.70
CA PHE A 17 0.89 18.61 -17.69
C PHE A 17 1.37 17.55 -18.69
N ASP A 18 1.52 16.32 -18.22
CA ASP A 18 1.79 15.15 -19.04
C ASP A 18 0.70 14.11 -18.72
N ARG A 19 0.08 13.55 -19.77
CA ARG A 19 -0.96 12.54 -19.65
C ARG A 19 -0.41 11.22 -19.11
N THR A 20 0.84 10.90 -19.43
CA THR A 20 1.44 9.60 -19.09
C THR A 20 1.77 9.49 -17.60
N LEU A 21 1.99 10.63 -16.95
CA LEU A 21 2.37 10.71 -15.54
C LEU A 21 1.17 11.15 -14.69
N PRO A 22 0.67 10.30 -13.77
CA PRO A 22 -0.46 10.65 -12.92
C PRO A 22 -0.04 11.65 -11.83
N ARG A 23 0.08 12.93 -12.20
CA ARG A 23 0.47 14.01 -11.29
C ARG A 23 -0.72 14.46 -10.44
N VAL A 24 -0.44 14.74 -9.17
CA VAL A 24 -1.43 15.29 -8.24
C VAL A 24 -1.40 16.81 -8.26
N TYR A 25 -2.56 17.43 -8.49
CA TYR A 25 -2.78 18.87 -8.48
C TYR A 25 -3.50 19.31 -7.20
N THR A 26 -3.29 20.57 -6.82
CA THR A 26 -3.97 21.20 -5.67
C THR A 26 -4.42 22.60 -6.01
N THR A 27 -5.47 23.04 -5.33
CA THR A 27 -6.03 24.39 -5.48
C THR A 27 -6.17 25.09 -4.13
N PRO A 28 -6.09 26.43 -4.11
CA PRO A 28 -6.47 27.21 -2.94
C PRO A 28 -7.96 27.02 -2.62
N LYS A 29 -8.32 27.17 -1.33
CA LYS A 29 -9.70 26.97 -0.85
C LYS A 29 -10.73 27.87 -1.56
N THR A 30 -10.34 29.07 -1.99
CA THR A 30 -11.20 30.04 -2.68
C THR A 30 -11.61 29.53 -4.06
N HIS A 31 -10.65 29.16 -4.90
CA HIS A 31 -10.88 28.62 -6.24
C HIS A 31 -11.59 27.27 -6.20
N LYS A 32 -11.29 26.44 -5.19
CA LYS A 32 -11.98 25.17 -4.98
C LYS A 32 -13.49 25.31 -4.78
N LYS A 33 -13.97 26.37 -4.10
CA LYS A 33 -15.41 26.61 -3.92
C LYS A 33 -16.14 26.82 -5.24
N VAL A 34 -15.46 27.42 -6.22
CA VAL A 34 -15.98 27.68 -7.57
C VAL A 34 -15.80 26.45 -8.48
N GLY A 35 -14.93 25.50 -8.09
CA GLY A 35 -14.54 24.38 -8.94
C GLY A 35 -13.43 24.75 -9.93
N ASP A 36 -12.71 25.85 -9.70
CA ASP A 36 -11.58 26.26 -10.53
C ASP A 36 -10.30 25.53 -10.09
N TRP A 37 -9.75 24.74 -11.01
CA TRP A 37 -8.51 23.98 -10.84
C TRP A 37 -7.39 24.39 -11.79
N GLY A 38 -7.56 25.48 -12.55
CA GLY A 38 -6.60 25.87 -13.58
C GLY A 38 -6.52 24.86 -14.73
N LEU A 39 -7.58 24.08 -14.93
CA LEU A 39 -7.75 23.12 -16.03
C LEU A 39 -8.56 23.76 -17.16
N LYS A 40 -8.78 23.03 -18.26
CA LYS A 40 -9.58 23.52 -19.40
C LYS A 40 -11.00 23.93 -19.01
N ARG A 41 -11.61 23.20 -18.07
CA ARG A 41 -12.95 23.47 -17.52
C ARG A 41 -12.91 23.41 -16.00
N THR A 42 -13.90 24.04 -15.36
CA THR A 42 -14.11 23.90 -13.92
C THR A 42 -14.58 22.49 -13.59
N LEU A 43 -14.04 21.91 -12.53
CA LEU A 43 -14.49 20.63 -12.01
C LEU A 43 -15.76 20.82 -11.17
N PRO A 44 -16.61 19.77 -11.03
CA PRO A 44 -17.79 19.83 -10.17
C PRO A 44 -17.48 20.28 -8.74
N THR A 45 -18.32 21.15 -8.17
CA THR A 45 -18.18 21.65 -6.78
C THR A 45 -18.47 20.58 -5.73
N VAL A 46 -19.06 19.44 -6.14
CA VAL A 46 -19.28 18.24 -5.30
C VAL A 46 -17.96 17.64 -4.81
N ILE A 47 -16.84 17.96 -5.47
CA ILE A 47 -15.50 17.45 -5.12
C ILE A 47 -15.02 18.04 -3.80
N ARG A 48 -15.03 17.20 -2.75
CA ARG A 48 -14.56 17.57 -1.42
C ARG A 48 -13.05 17.36 -1.21
N THR A 49 -12.37 16.68 -2.12
CA THR A 49 -10.94 16.35 -1.99
C THR A 49 -10.07 17.58 -2.27
N ARG A 50 -8.92 17.68 -1.59
CA ARG A 50 -7.95 18.79 -1.81
C ARG A 50 -6.98 18.49 -2.95
N TYR A 51 -6.79 17.21 -3.24
CA TYR A 51 -5.82 16.66 -4.15
C TYR A 51 -6.58 15.93 -5.26
N ALA A 52 -6.30 16.28 -6.52
CA ALA A 52 -6.92 15.66 -7.68
C ALA A 52 -5.84 15.23 -8.68
N THR A 53 -5.98 14.02 -9.22
CA THR A 53 -5.25 13.56 -10.39
C THR A 53 -6.13 13.76 -11.62
N VAL A 54 -5.52 14.12 -12.74
CA VAL A 54 -6.21 14.38 -14.01
C VAL A 54 -5.53 13.52 -15.06
N SER A 55 -6.27 12.66 -15.76
CA SER A 55 -5.70 11.83 -16.83
C SER A 55 -5.61 12.59 -18.14
N ASP A 56 -6.67 13.31 -18.50
CA ASP A 56 -6.78 14.07 -19.73
C ASP A 56 -7.38 15.45 -19.44
N LEU A 57 -6.93 16.48 -20.16
CA LEU A 57 -7.52 17.81 -20.04
C LEU A 57 -8.95 17.87 -20.59
N ASP A 58 -9.22 17.06 -21.62
CA ASP A 58 -10.53 16.96 -22.26
C ASP A 58 -10.72 15.57 -22.89
N THR A 59 -11.88 14.97 -22.72
CA THR A 59 -12.29 13.75 -23.43
C THR A 59 -13.20 14.07 -24.60
N ALA A 60 -13.50 13.07 -25.43
CA ALA A 60 -14.52 13.19 -26.47
C ALA A 60 -15.90 13.58 -25.91
N GLU A 61 -16.17 13.25 -24.65
CA GLU A 61 -17.39 13.59 -23.92
C GLU A 61 -17.39 15.03 -23.38
N HIS A 62 -16.34 15.82 -23.68
CA HIS A 62 -16.15 17.18 -23.19
C HIS A 62 -16.02 17.30 -21.67
N GLN A 63 -15.58 16.22 -21.01
CA GLN A 63 -15.36 16.17 -19.58
C GLN A 63 -13.86 16.06 -19.27
N THR A 64 -13.48 16.54 -18.09
CA THR A 64 -12.12 16.38 -17.58
C THR A 64 -12.11 15.20 -16.61
N PRO A 65 -11.64 14.00 -17.01
CA PRO A 65 -11.58 12.84 -16.14
C PRO A 65 -10.61 13.12 -14.99
N TRP A 66 -11.14 13.03 -13.77
CA TRP A 66 -10.40 13.31 -12.56
C TRP A 66 -10.63 12.19 -11.54
N GLN A 67 -9.63 11.97 -10.69
CA GLN A 67 -9.71 11.05 -9.56
C GLN A 67 -9.14 11.71 -8.31
N SER A 68 -9.48 11.18 -7.14
CA SER A 68 -8.93 11.67 -5.88
C SER A 68 -7.45 11.29 -5.76
N GLY A 69 -6.57 12.29 -5.68
CA GLY A 69 -5.14 12.11 -5.41
C GLY A 69 -4.81 12.07 -3.91
N GLU A 70 -5.81 12.12 -3.04
CA GLU A 70 -5.61 12.25 -1.59
C GLU A 70 -4.89 11.04 -0.99
N GLY A 71 -5.23 9.83 -1.45
CA GLY A 71 -4.57 8.60 -1.01
C GLY A 71 -3.05 8.64 -1.23
N GLN A 72 -2.60 9.05 -2.42
CA GLN A 72 -1.17 9.11 -2.77
C GLN A 72 -0.42 10.15 -1.93
N VAL A 73 -0.99 11.35 -1.76
CA VAL A 73 -0.33 12.41 -0.99
C VAL A 73 -0.30 12.09 0.50
N LEU A 74 -1.41 11.57 1.04
CA LEU A 74 -1.45 11.17 2.45
C LEU A 74 -0.55 9.96 2.70
N PHE A 75 -0.42 9.03 1.76
CA PHE A 75 0.54 7.95 1.86
C PHE A 75 1.97 8.48 2.00
N VAL A 76 2.41 9.38 1.11
CA VAL A 76 3.76 9.97 1.17
C VAL A 76 3.99 10.71 2.50
N LYS A 77 2.99 11.43 3.01
CA LYS A 77 3.09 12.11 4.31
C LYS A 77 3.20 11.13 5.47
N ARG A 78 2.30 10.16 5.54
CA ARG A 78 2.29 9.14 6.59
C ARG A 78 3.55 8.28 6.55
N TRP A 79 4.08 7.99 5.36
CA TRP A 79 5.35 7.29 5.21
C TRP A 79 6.50 8.08 5.81
N LYS A 80 6.60 9.38 5.50
CA LYS A 80 7.64 10.26 6.06
C LYS A 80 7.52 10.43 7.57
N GLU A 81 6.29 10.52 8.08
CA GLU A 81 6.01 10.68 9.51
C GLU A 81 6.31 9.39 10.29
N ASN A 82 5.92 8.22 9.77
CA ASN A 82 6.06 6.95 10.47
C ASN A 82 7.36 6.20 10.16
N PHE A 83 8.05 6.51 9.06
CA PHE A 83 9.25 5.79 8.62
C PHE A 83 10.36 6.75 8.18
N PRO A 84 10.89 7.59 9.10
CA PRO A 84 11.93 8.57 8.78
C PRO A 84 13.24 7.93 8.31
N ASN A 85 13.54 6.72 8.80
CA ASN A 85 14.77 5.97 8.50
C ASN A 85 14.67 5.13 7.22
N SER A 86 13.57 5.22 6.46
CA SER A 86 13.44 4.40 5.26
C SER A 86 14.58 4.69 4.27
N LYS A 87 15.07 3.65 3.58
CA LYS A 87 16.19 3.79 2.64
C LYS A 87 15.99 4.94 1.66
N LYS A 88 17.02 5.78 1.54
CA LYS A 88 17.09 6.84 0.53
C LYS A 88 17.15 6.19 -0.86
N PRO A 89 16.56 6.82 -1.89
CA PRO A 89 16.75 6.34 -3.24
C PRO A 89 18.21 6.40 -3.65
N VAL A 90 18.68 5.34 -4.30
CA VAL A 90 19.98 5.33 -4.96
C VAL A 90 19.95 6.37 -6.08
N PRO A 91 20.99 7.22 -6.23
CA PRO A 91 21.09 8.12 -7.38
C PRO A 91 20.89 7.34 -8.67
N ARG A 92 20.02 7.84 -9.55
CA ARG A 92 19.80 7.21 -10.85
C ARG A 92 21.13 7.25 -11.63
N PRO A 93 21.58 6.13 -12.24
CA PRO A 93 22.75 6.18 -13.11
C PRO A 93 22.51 7.15 -14.27
N GLU A 94 23.55 7.89 -14.67
CA GLU A 94 23.46 8.83 -15.79
C GLU A 94 23.25 8.12 -17.13
N THR A 95 23.72 6.87 -17.22
CA THR A 95 23.63 6.02 -18.41
C THR A 95 22.42 5.09 -18.31
N GLU A 96 21.70 4.91 -19.42
CA GLU A 96 20.58 3.98 -19.50
C GLU A 96 21.08 2.53 -19.51
N GLU A 97 20.91 1.84 -18.38
CA GLU A 97 21.19 0.41 -18.23
C GLU A 97 20.04 -0.42 -18.82
N HIS A 98 20.38 -1.43 -19.62
CA HIS A 98 19.41 -2.29 -20.29
C HIS A 98 19.43 -3.70 -19.70
N ASN A 99 18.33 -4.09 -19.05
CA ASN A 99 18.18 -5.44 -18.51
C ASN A 99 17.58 -6.38 -19.57
N VAL A 100 18.42 -7.18 -20.22
CA VAL A 100 17.95 -8.11 -21.25
C VAL A 100 17.17 -9.29 -20.67
N ALA A 101 17.43 -9.67 -19.41
CA ALA A 101 16.75 -10.80 -18.78
C ALA A 101 15.26 -10.52 -18.50
N LEU A 102 14.92 -9.27 -18.18
CA LEU A 102 13.53 -8.86 -17.87
C LEU A 102 12.75 -8.32 -19.07
N MET A 103 13.42 -8.06 -20.19
CA MET A 103 12.77 -7.52 -21.38
C MET A 103 11.72 -8.48 -21.96
N THR A 104 10.58 -7.92 -22.36
CA THR A 104 9.62 -8.69 -23.16
C THR A 104 10.21 -9.01 -24.54
N PRO A 105 9.78 -10.09 -25.22
CA PRO A 105 10.31 -10.42 -26.56
C PRO A 105 10.11 -9.30 -27.60
N ALA A 106 9.07 -8.47 -27.44
CA ALA A 106 8.81 -7.33 -28.30
C ALA A 106 9.78 -6.17 -28.04
N GLU A 107 10.06 -5.86 -26.77
CA GLU A 107 11.06 -4.88 -26.37
C GLU A 107 12.46 -5.31 -26.79
N PHE A 108 12.79 -6.59 -26.61
CA PHE A 108 14.06 -7.14 -27.04
C PHE A 108 14.28 -7.00 -28.56
N LYS A 109 13.25 -7.24 -29.39
CA LYS A 109 13.34 -6.99 -30.84
C LYS A 109 13.60 -5.52 -31.17
N ARG A 110 12.94 -4.59 -30.46
CA ARG A 110 13.19 -3.14 -30.64
C ARG A 110 14.62 -2.78 -30.24
N PHE A 111 15.08 -3.32 -29.12
CA PHE A 111 16.44 -3.15 -28.63
C PHE A 111 17.48 -3.65 -29.63
N LEU A 112 17.28 -4.83 -30.24
CA LEU A 112 18.16 -5.34 -31.30
C LEU A 112 18.20 -4.42 -32.53
N ASN A 113 17.07 -3.84 -32.92
CA ASN A 113 17.03 -2.87 -34.03
C ASN A 113 17.82 -1.61 -33.69
N ASP A 114 17.81 -1.17 -32.44
CA ASP A 114 18.57 0.00 -32.00
C ASP A 114 20.08 -0.31 -31.88
N ILE A 115 20.45 -1.51 -31.42
CA ILE A 115 21.85 -1.97 -31.44
C ILE A 115 22.37 -2.05 -32.88
N ALA A 116 21.56 -2.54 -33.81
CA ALA A 116 21.96 -2.65 -35.22
C ALA A 116 22.36 -1.29 -35.82
N LYS A 117 21.72 -0.19 -35.37
CA LYS A 117 22.09 1.19 -35.76
C LYS A 117 23.43 1.63 -35.16
N LYS A 118 23.78 1.15 -33.96
CA LYS A 118 25.05 1.46 -33.26
C LYS A 118 26.23 0.55 -33.68
N ALA A 119 25.96 -0.52 -34.40
CA ALA A 119 26.97 -1.47 -34.90
C ALA A 119 28.13 -0.82 -35.70
N PRO A 120 27.92 0.13 -36.64
CA PRO A 120 29.04 0.75 -37.37
C PRO A 120 29.96 1.56 -36.45
N GLU A 121 29.41 2.24 -35.44
CA GLU A 121 30.22 2.99 -34.46
C GLU A 121 31.10 2.03 -33.65
N PHE A 122 30.54 0.90 -33.22
CA PHE A 122 31.30 -0.12 -32.48
C PHE A 122 32.45 -0.70 -33.32
N LYS A 123 32.20 -1.02 -34.60
CA LYS A 123 33.23 -1.49 -35.53
C LYS A 123 34.36 -0.48 -35.66
N SER A 124 34.03 0.81 -35.79
CA SER A 124 35.05 1.87 -35.88
C SER A 124 35.92 1.98 -34.62
N LYS A 125 35.37 1.73 -33.43
CA LYS A 125 36.12 1.74 -32.16
C LYS A 125 37.02 0.52 -32.00
N LEU A 126 36.59 -0.62 -32.54
CA LEU A 126 37.35 -1.86 -32.56
C LEU A 126 38.55 -1.77 -33.52
N GLU A 127 38.37 -1.15 -34.69
CA GLU A 127 39.46 -0.85 -35.63
C GLU A 127 40.50 0.11 -35.02
N LYS A 128 40.04 1.10 -34.24
CA LYS A 128 40.90 2.01 -33.48
C LYS A 128 41.58 1.36 -32.27
N LYS A 129 41.28 0.09 -31.96
CA LYS A 129 41.75 -0.66 -30.78
C LYS A 129 41.43 0.01 -29.45
N GLU A 130 40.40 0.85 -29.41
CA GLU A 130 39.90 1.48 -28.19
C GLU A 130 39.09 0.50 -27.34
N LEU A 131 38.47 -0.51 -27.98
CA LEU A 131 37.67 -1.55 -27.32
C LEU A 131 38.06 -2.96 -27.76
N VAL A 132 37.91 -3.90 -26.82
CA VAL A 132 38.02 -5.34 -27.06
C VAL A 132 36.62 -5.91 -27.39
N PRO A 133 36.49 -6.91 -28.28
CA PRO A 133 35.20 -7.54 -28.58
C PRO A 133 34.42 -8.02 -27.34
N GLU A 134 35.13 -8.46 -26.29
CA GLU A 134 34.56 -8.93 -25.02
C GLU A 134 33.83 -7.81 -24.25
N GLN A 135 34.20 -6.55 -24.48
CA GLN A 135 33.59 -5.37 -23.84
C GLN A 135 32.29 -4.92 -24.52
N LEU A 136 31.73 -5.72 -25.44
CA LEU A 136 30.48 -5.39 -26.13
C LEU A 136 29.33 -5.11 -25.16
N PHE A 137 29.19 -5.92 -24.11
CA PHE A 137 28.10 -5.77 -23.14
C PHE A 137 28.27 -4.51 -22.29
N GLU A 138 29.50 -4.17 -21.92
CA GLU A 138 29.83 -2.95 -21.19
C GLU A 138 29.58 -1.72 -22.07
N TYR A 139 29.99 -1.76 -23.35
CA TYR A 139 29.72 -0.69 -24.31
C TYR A 139 28.23 -0.39 -24.49
N LEU A 140 27.41 -1.44 -24.49
CA LEU A 140 25.96 -1.35 -24.65
C LEU A 140 25.22 -1.19 -23.32
N ASN A 141 25.93 -1.16 -22.18
CA ASN A 141 25.39 -1.15 -20.82
C ASN A 141 24.30 -2.22 -20.60
N ILE A 142 24.58 -3.45 -21.05
CA ILE A 142 23.68 -4.60 -20.92
C ILE A 142 24.00 -5.36 -19.63
N HIS A 143 22.96 -5.72 -18.87
CA HIS A 143 23.08 -6.62 -17.74
C HIS A 143 21.99 -7.71 -17.79
N PHE A 144 22.24 -8.81 -17.08
CA PHE A 144 21.40 -10.02 -17.06
C PHE A 144 20.92 -10.34 -15.65
N ASN A 145 20.46 -9.32 -14.93
CA ASN A 145 19.98 -9.52 -13.56
C ASN A 145 18.52 -9.97 -13.58
N ASP A 146 18.16 -10.89 -12.70
CA ASP A 146 16.75 -11.27 -12.49
C ASP A 146 15.91 -10.13 -11.85
N LYS A 147 16.59 -9.06 -11.43
CA LYS A 147 16.06 -7.90 -10.72
C LYS A 147 16.23 -6.64 -11.57
N PRO A 148 15.26 -5.69 -11.56
CA PRO A 148 15.39 -4.45 -12.34
C PRO A 148 16.59 -3.63 -11.84
N ALA A 149 17.39 -3.10 -12.77
CA ALA A 149 18.58 -2.30 -12.43
C ALA A 149 18.22 -0.99 -11.72
N THR A 150 17.11 -0.36 -12.11
CA THR A 150 16.65 0.88 -11.50
C THR A 150 15.61 0.56 -10.42
N PRO A 151 15.98 0.56 -9.12
CA PRO A 151 15.01 0.35 -8.06
C PRO A 151 14.00 1.52 -8.05
N VAL A 152 12.75 1.21 -7.73
CA VAL A 152 11.74 2.25 -7.51
C VAL A 152 12.17 3.14 -6.35
N VAL A 153 12.31 4.42 -6.64
CA VAL A 153 12.77 5.45 -5.69
C VAL A 153 11.72 5.64 -4.60
N GLY A 154 12.13 5.43 -3.34
CA GLY A 154 11.28 5.70 -2.18
C GLY A 154 10.98 7.20 -1.97
N PRO A 155 9.93 7.54 -1.21
CA PRO A 155 9.46 8.93 -1.06
C PRO A 155 10.30 9.75 -0.07
N THR A 156 11.25 9.15 0.62
CA THR A 156 12.02 9.77 1.71
C THR A 156 13.39 10.23 1.22
N TYR A 157 13.69 11.50 1.48
CA TYR A 157 14.96 12.15 1.15
C TYR A 157 15.65 12.72 2.41
N SER A 158 15.11 12.45 3.61
CA SER A 158 15.67 12.97 4.85
C SER A 158 16.99 12.29 5.20
N GLU A 159 17.93 13.08 5.69
CA GLU A 159 19.21 12.59 6.24
C GLU A 159 19.11 12.32 7.74
N TYR A 160 17.96 12.62 8.34
CA TYR A 160 17.72 12.41 9.74
C TYR A 160 17.59 10.91 10.03
N ASN A 161 18.64 10.33 10.60
CA ASN A 161 18.66 8.96 11.05
C ASN A 161 18.31 8.94 12.55
N GLN A 162 17.10 8.50 12.88
CA GLN A 162 16.74 8.18 14.26
C GLN A 162 17.28 6.79 14.61
N GLY A 163 17.52 6.49 15.90
CA GLY A 163 17.76 5.11 16.30
C GLY A 163 16.59 4.19 15.89
N TRP A 164 16.88 2.95 15.50
CA TRP A 164 15.84 1.95 15.23
C TRP A 164 15.03 1.63 16.49
N GLY A 165 13.80 1.16 16.29
CA GLY A 165 12.87 0.87 17.38
C GLY A 165 12.23 2.10 18.01
N TYR A 166 11.82 3.07 17.18
CA TYR A 166 10.90 4.12 17.61
C TYR A 166 9.45 3.59 17.60
N PRO A 167 8.59 4.09 18.51
CA PRO A 167 7.21 3.63 18.64
C PRO A 167 6.32 4.21 17.55
N VAL A 168 5.49 3.36 16.93
CA VAL A 168 4.51 3.73 15.90
C VAL A 168 3.15 3.08 16.19
N PRO A 169 2.05 3.84 16.15
CA PRO A 169 0.72 3.27 16.33
C PRO A 169 0.28 2.47 15.10
N GLY A 170 -0.23 1.26 15.33
CA GLY A 170 -0.73 0.37 14.29
C GLY A 170 -1.90 -0.49 14.76
N ARG A 171 -2.45 -1.30 13.86
CA ARG A 171 -3.50 -2.28 14.17
C ARG A 171 -3.14 -3.63 13.58
N ILE A 172 -3.40 -4.70 14.31
CA ILE A 172 -3.22 -6.05 13.78
C ILE A 172 -4.38 -6.34 12.84
N LEU A 173 -4.04 -6.82 11.65
CA LEU A 173 -5.00 -7.23 10.62
C LEU A 173 -5.14 -8.74 10.70
N ASN A 174 -4.58 -9.46 9.72
CA ASN A 174 -4.70 -10.90 9.58
C ASN A 174 -3.41 -11.60 10.01
N ALA A 175 -3.52 -12.85 10.45
CA ALA A 175 -2.37 -13.73 10.58
C ALA A 175 -1.89 -14.17 9.18
N ASP A 176 -0.57 -14.24 9.00
CA ASP A 176 0.10 -14.70 7.78
C ASP A 176 1.05 -15.88 8.10
N LYS A 177 1.53 -16.58 7.07
CA LYS A 177 2.45 -17.72 7.21
C LYS A 177 3.73 -17.35 7.95
N HIS A 178 4.19 -16.10 7.85
CA HIS A 178 5.42 -15.60 8.46
C HIS A 178 5.21 -14.78 9.74
N GLY A 179 3.95 -14.61 10.19
CA GLY A 179 3.64 -13.81 11.38
C GLY A 179 2.25 -13.18 11.33
N HIS A 180 2.14 -11.89 11.64
CA HIS A 180 0.90 -11.13 11.49
C HIS A 180 1.10 -9.92 10.58
N ALA A 181 0.09 -9.59 9.79
CA ALA A 181 0.00 -8.34 9.06
C ALA A 181 -0.46 -7.22 9.99
N VAL A 182 0.29 -6.12 10.07
CA VAL A 182 -0.02 -4.96 10.90
C VAL A 182 -0.21 -3.74 10.00
N GLY A 183 -1.36 -3.07 10.11
CA GLY A 183 -1.64 -1.83 9.40
C GLY A 183 -1.05 -0.63 10.13
N ILE A 184 -0.08 0.06 9.51
CA ILE A 184 0.58 1.26 10.03
C ILE A 184 0.46 2.37 9.00
N GLY A 185 -0.29 3.43 9.30
CA GLY A 185 -0.34 4.62 8.42
C GLY A 185 -0.83 4.37 6.98
N GLY A 186 -1.51 3.24 6.71
CA GLY A 186 -1.90 2.83 5.35
C GLY A 186 -0.90 1.92 4.63
N VAL A 187 0.17 1.52 5.32
CA VAL A 187 1.12 0.47 4.91
C VAL A 187 0.79 -0.82 5.67
N VAL A 188 1.00 -1.96 5.02
CA VAL A 188 0.97 -3.27 5.68
C VAL A 188 2.39 -3.66 6.06
N ALA A 189 2.67 -3.72 7.35
CA ALA A 189 3.93 -4.19 7.92
C ALA A 189 3.82 -5.65 8.35
N LEU A 190 4.94 -6.36 8.33
CA LEU A 190 5.07 -7.71 8.84
C LEU A 190 5.53 -7.68 10.30
N LEU A 191 4.70 -8.20 11.19
CA LEU A 191 5.10 -8.56 12.55
C LEU A 191 5.57 -10.01 12.54
N SER A 192 6.84 -10.26 12.87
CA SER A 192 7.37 -11.63 12.85
C SER A 192 6.78 -12.51 13.94
N LYS A 193 6.69 -13.82 13.70
CA LYS A 193 6.16 -14.79 14.69
C LYS A 193 6.87 -14.74 16.04
N HIS A 194 8.18 -14.55 16.06
CA HIS A 194 8.94 -14.50 17.31
C HIS A 194 8.64 -13.23 18.12
N SER A 195 8.27 -12.14 17.44
CA SER A 195 7.90 -10.87 18.06
C SER A 195 6.42 -10.79 18.40
N ALA A 196 5.63 -11.78 17.99
CA ALA A 196 4.18 -11.88 18.22
C ALA A 196 3.81 -12.88 19.32
N ILE A 197 4.78 -13.36 20.09
CA ILE A 197 4.53 -14.26 21.22
C ILE A 197 3.55 -13.57 22.18
N GLY A 198 2.44 -14.25 22.52
CA GLY A 198 1.39 -13.71 23.37
C GLY A 198 0.17 -13.14 22.63
N LEU A 199 0.28 -12.83 21.33
CA LEU A 199 -0.88 -12.40 20.55
C LEU A 199 -1.84 -13.57 20.33
N ARG A 200 -3.04 -13.47 20.92
CA ARG A 200 -4.15 -14.34 20.55
C ARG A 200 -4.60 -14.00 19.13
N ASN A 201 -4.90 -15.05 18.36
CA ASN A 201 -5.04 -15.06 16.91
C ASN A 201 -6.28 -14.32 16.35
N THR A 202 -6.83 -13.36 17.08
CA THR A 202 -8.19 -12.86 16.87
C THR A 202 -8.22 -11.36 16.69
N GLY A 203 -8.15 -10.93 15.43
CA GLY A 203 -8.74 -9.70 14.88
C GLY A 203 -8.84 -8.49 15.80
N ASP A 204 -7.76 -8.18 16.54
CA ASP A 204 -7.79 -7.10 17.51
C ASP A 204 -7.81 -5.76 16.76
N ARG A 205 -8.98 -5.11 16.79
CA ARG A 205 -9.20 -3.80 16.15
C ARG A 205 -8.57 -2.65 16.93
N ARG A 206 -8.02 -2.92 18.13
CA ARG A 206 -7.40 -1.89 18.98
C ARG A 206 -6.10 -1.39 18.35
N VAL A 207 -5.82 -0.11 18.59
CA VAL A 207 -4.54 0.49 18.20
C VAL A 207 -3.52 0.07 19.25
N ARG A 208 -2.42 -0.53 18.80
CA ARG A 208 -1.27 -0.91 19.62
C ARG A 208 -0.05 -0.14 19.14
N THR A 209 0.92 0.01 20.03
CA THR A 209 2.22 0.60 19.70
C THR A 209 3.14 -0.52 19.23
N PHE A 210 3.79 -0.32 18.09
CA PHE A 210 4.77 -1.21 17.50
C PHE A 210 6.10 -0.50 17.37
N TYR A 211 7.19 -1.26 17.32
CA TYR A 211 8.54 -0.74 17.17
C TYR A 211 9.05 -1.11 15.79
N VAL A 212 9.49 -0.11 15.02
CA VAL A 212 9.96 -0.33 13.65
C VAL A 212 11.40 -0.85 13.67
N LYS A 213 11.60 -2.02 13.07
CA LYS A 213 12.92 -2.64 12.94
C LYS A 213 13.57 -2.33 11.61
N ASP A 214 12.80 -2.40 10.53
CA ASP A 214 13.25 -2.10 9.19
C ASP A 214 12.11 -1.55 8.33
N ALA A 215 12.44 -0.64 7.42
CA ALA A 215 11.48 0.00 6.53
C ALA A 215 12.13 0.27 5.17
N GLU A 216 11.76 -0.51 4.18
CA GLU A 216 12.30 -0.45 2.83
C GLU A 216 11.18 -0.39 1.79
N ILE A 217 11.54 0.03 0.58
CA ILE A 217 10.66 -0.08 -0.58
C ILE A 217 11.35 -1.03 -1.54
N ASP A 218 10.63 -2.08 -1.88
CA ASP A 218 11.10 -3.13 -2.77
C ASP A 218 11.31 -2.58 -4.19
N GLU A 219 12.01 -3.35 -5.02
CA GLU A 219 12.31 -3.03 -6.42
C GLU A 219 11.04 -2.80 -7.25
N GLU A 220 9.92 -3.44 -6.88
CA GLU A 220 8.60 -3.23 -7.49
C GLU A 220 7.87 -1.97 -6.98
N GLY A 221 8.46 -1.21 -6.05
CA GLY A 221 7.85 -0.04 -5.43
C GLY A 221 6.90 -0.34 -4.28
N ARG A 222 6.91 -1.57 -3.76
CA ARG A 222 6.06 -1.98 -2.63
C ARG A 222 6.75 -1.70 -1.30
N PRO A 223 6.08 -1.05 -0.34
CA PRO A 223 6.66 -0.86 0.98
C PRO A 223 6.76 -2.18 1.73
N VAL A 224 7.97 -2.53 2.16
CA VAL A 224 8.28 -3.69 3.01
C VAL A 224 8.75 -3.17 4.35
N VAL A 225 7.91 -3.34 5.38
CA VAL A 225 8.20 -2.87 6.73
C VAL A 225 8.15 -4.05 7.67
N THR A 226 9.15 -4.17 8.54
CA THR A 226 9.15 -5.16 9.62
C THR A 226 9.07 -4.46 10.97
N VAL A 227 8.19 -4.97 11.82
CA VAL A 227 7.92 -4.41 13.15
C VAL A 227 7.96 -5.47 14.23
N ASP A 228 8.25 -5.01 15.44
CA ASP A 228 8.22 -5.80 16.67
C ASP A 228 7.17 -5.23 17.63
N LEU A 229 6.64 -6.08 18.53
CA LEU A 229 5.68 -5.65 19.54
C LEU A 229 6.36 -4.93 20.72
N HIS A 230 7.60 -5.30 21.02
CA HIS A 230 8.35 -4.83 22.19
C HIS A 230 9.51 -3.92 21.79
N ALA A 231 9.91 -3.04 22.70
CA ALA A 231 11.03 -2.14 22.51
C ALA A 231 12.35 -2.93 22.31
N PRO A 232 13.28 -2.43 21.47
CA PRO A 232 14.58 -3.05 21.33
C PRO A 232 15.31 -3.08 22.69
N GLY A 233 15.69 -4.26 23.15
CA GLY A 233 16.34 -4.45 24.46
C GLY A 233 15.40 -4.85 25.61
N SER A 234 14.11 -5.07 25.34
CA SER A 234 13.17 -5.66 26.32
C SER A 234 13.62 -7.06 26.73
N THR A 235 13.79 -7.30 28.03
CA THR A 235 14.13 -8.63 28.57
C THR A 235 12.93 -9.57 28.46
N VAL A 236 13.20 -10.88 28.48
CA VAL A 236 12.15 -11.92 28.37
C VAL A 236 11.09 -11.81 29.48
N SER A 237 11.45 -11.20 30.62
CA SER A 237 10.56 -10.90 31.75
C SER A 237 9.48 -9.87 31.43
N SER A 238 9.80 -8.76 30.76
CA SER A 238 8.81 -7.74 30.37
C SER A 238 7.89 -8.23 29.24
N ILE A 239 8.34 -9.20 28.44
CA ILE A 239 7.50 -9.90 27.44
C ILE A 239 6.38 -10.69 28.12
N MET A 240 6.64 -11.25 29.31
CA MET A 240 5.62 -12.01 30.06
C MET A 240 4.70 -11.13 30.91
N GLU A 241 5.16 -9.98 31.43
CA GLU A 241 4.36 -9.10 32.30
C GLU A 241 3.20 -8.40 31.59
N ASP A 242 3.37 -7.96 30.33
CA ASP A 242 2.31 -7.29 29.56
C ASP A 242 1.12 -8.23 29.23
N ASP A 243 1.36 -9.53 29.16
CA ASP A 243 0.32 -10.54 28.97
C ASP A 243 -0.44 -10.82 30.27
N PHE A 244 0.22 -10.80 31.44
CA PHE A 244 -0.45 -10.98 32.73
C PHE A 244 -1.35 -9.79 33.10
N THR A 245 -0.94 -8.55 32.81
CA THR A 245 -1.75 -7.36 33.10
C THR A 245 -3.00 -7.27 32.22
N ASN A 246 -2.91 -7.66 30.94
CA ASN A 246 -4.08 -7.71 30.07
C ASN A 246 -4.98 -8.92 30.33
N ALA A 247 -4.41 -10.10 30.58
CA ALA A 247 -5.19 -11.29 30.96
C ALA A 247 -5.92 -11.08 32.29
N SER A 248 -5.29 -10.46 33.30
CA SER A 248 -5.93 -10.13 34.57
C SER A 248 -7.07 -9.12 34.44
N SER A 249 -6.98 -8.15 33.53
CA SER A 249 -8.11 -7.22 33.26
C SER A 249 -9.34 -7.95 32.68
N ALA A 250 -9.13 -8.90 31.76
CA ALA A 250 -10.20 -9.71 31.19
C ALA A 250 -10.71 -10.77 32.17
N TYR A 251 -9.83 -11.32 33.02
CA TYR A 251 -10.18 -12.30 34.06
C TYR A 251 -10.96 -11.65 35.21
N ALA A 252 -10.60 -10.42 35.61
CA ALA A 252 -11.30 -9.64 36.64
C ALA A 252 -12.72 -9.24 36.22
N GLN A 253 -12.97 -9.09 34.92
CA GLN A 253 -14.32 -8.88 34.36
C GLN A 253 -15.09 -10.19 34.11
N SER A 254 -14.41 -11.34 34.19
CA SER A 254 -15.05 -12.65 34.04
C SER A 254 -15.67 -13.10 35.37
N LYS A 255 -16.74 -13.91 35.30
CA LYS A 255 -17.42 -14.48 36.48
C LYS A 255 -16.51 -15.35 37.37
N PHE A 256 -15.31 -15.70 36.89
CA PHE A 256 -14.31 -16.49 37.60
C PHE A 256 -13.24 -15.64 38.31
N GLY A 257 -13.17 -14.34 38.05
CA GLY A 257 -12.19 -13.44 38.67
C GLY A 257 -12.42 -13.16 40.15
N SER A 258 -13.64 -13.39 40.64
CA SER A 258 -14.02 -13.22 42.05
C SER A 258 -14.03 -14.53 42.85
N MET A 259 -13.74 -15.67 42.23
CA MET A 259 -13.80 -16.97 42.90
C MET A 259 -12.49 -17.26 43.63
N SER A 260 -12.59 -17.72 44.87
CA SER A 260 -11.44 -18.21 45.63
C SER A 260 -10.84 -19.45 44.96
N ALA A 261 -9.53 -19.68 45.10
CA ALA A 261 -8.89 -20.92 44.65
C ALA A 261 -9.62 -22.17 45.18
N ASP A 262 -10.12 -22.10 46.42
CA ASP A 262 -10.86 -23.18 47.06
C ASP A 262 -12.25 -23.42 46.45
N GLU A 263 -12.86 -22.39 45.83
CA GLU A 263 -14.12 -22.51 45.08
C GLU A 263 -13.90 -23.08 43.67
N MET A 264 -12.74 -22.80 43.05
CA MET A 264 -12.39 -23.36 41.74
C MET A 264 -12.17 -24.88 41.78
N PHE A 265 -11.58 -25.41 42.86
CA PHE A 265 -11.36 -26.86 43.02
C PHE A 265 -12.63 -27.65 43.38
N ARG A 266 -13.68 -26.97 43.87
CA ARG A 266 -14.98 -27.61 44.17
C ARG A 266 -15.88 -27.76 42.94
N LEU A 267 -15.58 -27.07 41.85
CA LEU A 267 -16.26 -27.27 40.57
C LEU A 267 -15.74 -28.57 39.93
N LYS A 268 -16.51 -29.65 40.04
CA LYS A 268 -16.26 -30.86 39.24
C LYS A 268 -16.11 -30.48 37.77
N PRO A 269 -15.12 -31.05 37.03
CA PRO A 269 -15.04 -30.82 35.60
C PRO A 269 -16.34 -31.31 34.97
N ARG A 270 -17.10 -30.38 34.39
CA ARG A 270 -18.25 -30.72 33.56
C ARG A 270 -17.71 -31.57 32.41
N ARG A 271 -17.99 -32.87 32.44
CA ARG A 271 -18.08 -33.66 31.21
C ARG A 271 -19.02 -32.91 30.27
N ASP A 272 -18.51 -32.63 29.08
CA ASP A 272 -19.16 -32.03 27.92
C ASP A 272 -20.67 -31.84 28.07
N ALA A 273 -21.06 -30.62 28.41
CA ALA A 273 -22.44 -30.21 28.27
C ALA A 273 -22.72 -30.08 26.77
N PRO A 274 -23.84 -30.63 26.24
CA PRO A 274 -24.24 -30.38 24.88
C PRO A 274 -24.42 -28.86 24.70
N ILE A 275 -23.97 -28.38 23.54
CA ILE A 275 -24.12 -27.00 23.07
C ILE A 275 -25.55 -26.57 23.37
N LYS A 276 -25.71 -25.61 24.28
CA LYS A 276 -26.96 -24.86 24.38
C LYS A 276 -27.01 -24.02 23.11
N GLU A 277 -27.87 -24.43 22.19
CA GLU A 277 -28.39 -23.49 21.20
C GLU A 277 -29.00 -22.34 21.99
N ASP A 278 -28.37 -21.17 21.88
CA ASP A 278 -28.99 -19.94 22.31
C ASP A 278 -30.25 -19.79 21.46
N ASN A 279 -31.39 -20.17 22.04
CA ASN A 279 -32.70 -19.79 21.54
C ASN A 279 -32.79 -18.27 21.68
N GLU A 280 -32.14 -17.55 20.76
CA GLU A 280 -32.62 -16.25 20.35
C GLU A 280 -34.09 -16.45 20.01
N ASN A 281 -34.98 -15.69 20.66
CA ASN A 281 -36.39 -15.60 20.31
C ASN A 281 -36.52 -15.05 18.88
N ILE A 282 -36.21 -15.88 17.89
CA ILE A 282 -36.49 -15.66 16.49
C ILE A 282 -37.91 -16.22 16.32
N GLU A 283 -38.89 -15.43 16.76
CA GLU A 283 -40.26 -15.70 16.35
C GLU A 283 -40.31 -15.56 14.82
N PRO A 284 -40.83 -16.57 14.10
CA PRO A 284 -40.97 -16.48 12.65
C PRO A 284 -41.84 -15.25 12.33
N ASN A 285 -41.38 -14.44 11.37
CA ASN A 285 -42.11 -13.25 10.96
C ASN A 285 -43.60 -13.62 10.73
N PRO A 286 -44.56 -12.99 11.43
CA PRO A 286 -45.96 -13.40 11.41
C PRO A 286 -46.59 -13.33 10.01
N ARG A 287 -45.93 -12.66 9.05
CA ARG A 287 -46.34 -12.56 7.65
C ARG A 287 -45.52 -13.42 6.69
N HIS A 288 -44.73 -14.36 7.20
CA HIS A 288 -43.88 -15.24 6.41
C HIS A 288 -44.67 -16.00 5.33
N GLN A 289 -45.85 -16.53 5.67
CA GLN A 289 -46.70 -17.27 4.73
C GLN A 289 -47.21 -16.39 3.57
N LEU A 290 -47.57 -15.13 3.85
CA LEU A 290 -47.99 -14.18 2.81
C LEU A 290 -46.85 -13.79 1.88
N LEU A 291 -45.64 -13.63 2.44
CA LEU A 291 -44.43 -13.37 1.66
C LEU A 291 -44.12 -14.55 0.72
N MET A 292 -44.18 -15.78 1.21
CA MET A 292 -43.93 -16.97 0.39
C MET A 292 -45.00 -17.18 -0.69
N ALA A 293 -46.27 -16.92 -0.39
CA ALA A 293 -47.34 -16.96 -1.39
C ALA A 293 -47.14 -15.93 -2.50
N ARG A 294 -46.69 -14.72 -2.15
CA ARG A 294 -46.41 -13.65 -3.13
C ARG A 294 -45.20 -13.97 -4.00
N ILE A 295 -44.15 -14.56 -3.43
CA ILE A 295 -42.96 -15.00 -4.17
C ILE A 295 -43.32 -16.13 -5.14
N ASN A 296 -44.12 -17.11 -4.70
CA ASN A 296 -44.61 -18.17 -5.60
C ASN A 296 -45.51 -17.63 -6.71
N GLY A 297 -46.37 -16.64 -6.42
CA GLY A 297 -47.19 -15.99 -7.45
C GLY A 297 -46.36 -15.26 -8.51
N LEU A 298 -45.24 -14.66 -8.11
CA LEU A 298 -44.30 -14.01 -9.04
C LEU A 298 -43.55 -15.03 -9.90
N LEU A 299 -43.12 -16.16 -9.32
CA LEU A 299 -42.44 -17.25 -10.04
C LEU A 299 -43.37 -17.95 -11.04
N ASN A 300 -44.65 -18.11 -10.70
CA ASN A 300 -45.62 -18.74 -11.60
C ASN A 300 -46.15 -17.79 -12.67
N SER A 301 -45.95 -16.47 -12.52
CA SER A 301 -46.32 -15.47 -13.54
C SER A 301 -45.31 -15.35 -14.67
N THR A 302 -44.15 -16.01 -14.55
CA THR A 302 -43.07 -15.98 -15.55
C THR A 302 -43.09 -17.15 -16.54
N GLU A 303 -44.10 -18.03 -16.48
CA GLU A 303 -44.32 -19.01 -17.54
C GLU A 303 -45.01 -18.34 -18.74
N PRO A 304 -44.43 -18.39 -19.96
CA PRO A 304 -45.02 -17.77 -21.14
C PRO A 304 -46.29 -18.51 -21.53
N LYS A 305 -47.39 -17.76 -21.69
CA LYS A 305 -48.60 -18.28 -22.36
C LYS A 305 -48.24 -18.63 -23.82
N GLU A 306 -48.36 -19.91 -24.17
CA GLU A 306 -48.55 -20.36 -25.55
C GLU A 306 -49.86 -19.81 -26.14
#